data_AF-A0A8J4SMW8-F1
#
_entry.id   AF-A0A8J4SMW8-F1
#
_cell.length_a   1.000
_cell.length_b   1.000
_cell.length_c   1.000
_cell.angle_alpha   90.00
_cell.angle_beta   90.00
_cell.angle_gamma   90.00
#
_symmetry.space_group_name_H-M   'P 1'
#
loop_
_entity.id
_entity.type
_entity.pdbx_description
1 polymer ?
#
loop_
_entity_poly.entity_id
_entity_poly.type
_entity_poly.pdbx_seq_one_letter_code
_entity_poly.pdbx_strand_id
1 'polypeptide(L)'
;MLLQSAGVTVDKMKLAKDVRKDPTPYTKKNGQVYFGNPYDGFVGDMYSFENPGYGVYHGPIKELADQYLPSKIIDMTGSSFSDVLFSIQRGAPVWVITNTTFSPLSDSRFQTWVTPTGTIQITYKEHAVLVTGFDSNYIYFNDPLANKNRKVAISSFQASWEQMGRQAITYITS
;
A
#
# COMPACT_ATOMS: atom_id res chain seq x y z
N MET A 1 -4.20 11.16 3.10
CA MET A 1 -4.73 10.86 4.45
C MET A 1 -3.63 10.79 5.49
N LEU A 2 -2.61 9.92 5.37
CA LEU A 2 -1.48 9.84 6.31
C LEU A 2 -0.79 11.22 6.52
N LEU A 3 -0.41 11.88 5.42
CA LEU A 3 0.22 13.21 5.50
C LEU A 3 -0.70 14.27 6.16
N GLN A 4 -2.01 14.20 5.89
CA GLN A 4 -2.98 15.13 6.46
C GLN A 4 -3.15 14.92 7.97
N SER A 5 -3.07 13.69 8.48
CA SER A 5 -3.11 13.45 9.94
C SER A 5 -1.86 13.98 10.65
N ALA A 6 -0.76 14.18 9.92
CA ALA A 6 0.44 14.85 10.39
C ALA A 6 0.41 16.39 10.21
N GLY A 7 -0.72 16.96 9.76
CA GLY A 7 -0.89 18.40 9.56
C GLY A 7 -0.41 18.93 8.21
N VAL A 8 -0.04 18.08 7.25
CA VAL A 8 0.35 18.51 5.91
C VAL A 8 -0.89 18.75 5.05
N THR A 9 -1.00 19.96 4.50
CA THR A 9 -2.03 20.32 3.51
C THR A 9 -1.60 19.88 2.11
N VAL A 10 -2.07 18.71 1.68
CA VAL A 10 -1.86 18.18 0.32
C VAL A 10 -3.09 17.37 -0.12
N ASP A 11 -3.34 17.31 -1.42
CA ASP A 11 -4.41 16.51 -2.02
C ASP A 11 -3.87 15.31 -2.82
N LYS A 12 -4.77 14.37 -3.14
CA LYS A 12 -4.42 13.14 -3.85
C LYS A 12 -3.94 13.38 -5.29
N MET A 13 -4.38 14.45 -5.95
CA MET A 13 -4.00 14.74 -7.34
C MET A 13 -2.56 15.21 -7.41
N LYS A 14 -2.13 16.02 -6.45
CA LYS A 14 -0.73 16.41 -6.30
C LYS A 14 0.17 15.20 -6.01
N LEU A 15 -0.24 14.34 -5.08
CA LEU A 15 0.52 13.12 -4.76
C LEU A 15 0.62 12.16 -5.96
N ALA A 16 -0.47 11.99 -6.72
CA ALA A 16 -0.49 11.18 -7.95
C ALA A 16 0.45 11.68 -9.05
N LYS A 17 0.71 12.99 -9.09
CA LYS A 17 1.67 13.60 -10.01
C LYS A 17 3.12 13.40 -9.54
N ASP A 18 3.35 13.50 -8.24
CA ASP A 18 4.69 13.53 -7.66
C ASP A 18 5.27 12.13 -7.36
N VAL A 19 4.41 11.12 -7.23
CA VAL A 19 4.87 9.74 -7.01
C VAL A 19 5.77 9.29 -8.15
N ARG A 20 6.90 8.68 -7.81
CA ARG A 20 7.80 8.05 -8.78
C ARG A 20 7.03 6.99 -9.57
N LYS A 21 7.25 6.95 -10.88
CA LYS A 21 6.62 5.99 -11.80
C LYS A 21 7.65 5.01 -12.33
N ASP A 22 7.23 3.76 -12.52
CA ASP A 22 7.98 2.80 -13.32
C ASP A 22 7.57 2.98 -14.79
N PRO A 23 8.52 3.27 -15.71
CA PRO A 23 8.21 3.56 -17.10
C PRO A 23 8.04 2.29 -17.98
N THR A 24 8.21 1.10 -17.42
CA THR A 24 8.21 -0.15 -18.18
C THR A 24 6.85 -0.38 -18.85
N PRO A 25 6.78 -0.57 -20.18
CA PRO A 25 5.52 -0.80 -20.86
C PRO A 25 4.97 -2.20 -20.55
N TYR A 26 3.63 -2.32 -20.53
CA TYR A 26 2.98 -3.62 -20.42
C TYR A 26 3.17 -4.42 -21.70
N THR A 27 3.71 -5.63 -21.61
CA THR A 27 3.72 -6.60 -22.72
C THR A 27 3.38 -8.00 -22.23
N LYS A 28 2.72 -8.79 -23.10
CA LYS A 28 2.42 -10.20 -22.83
C LYS A 28 2.96 -11.07 -23.97
N LYS A 29 3.84 -12.01 -23.65
CA LYS A 29 4.47 -12.92 -24.61
C LYS A 29 4.39 -14.35 -24.10
N ASN A 30 3.87 -15.26 -24.92
CA ASN A 30 3.75 -16.69 -24.57
C ASN A 30 3.09 -16.95 -23.19
N GLY A 31 2.06 -16.17 -22.84
CA GLY A 31 1.37 -16.27 -21.56
C GLY A 31 2.05 -15.55 -20.38
N GLN A 32 3.33 -15.17 -20.50
CA GLN A 32 4.08 -14.42 -19.50
C GLN A 32 3.82 -12.91 -19.63
N VAL A 33 3.56 -12.26 -18.50
CA VAL A 33 3.45 -10.80 -18.41
C VAL A 33 4.81 -10.20 -18.07
N TYR A 34 5.17 -9.13 -18.80
CA TYR A 34 6.30 -8.26 -18.53
C TYR A 34 5.77 -6.85 -18.28
N PHE A 35 6.08 -6.28 -17.13
CA PHE A 35 5.64 -4.93 -16.78
C PHE A 35 6.56 -4.34 -15.70
N GLY A 36 6.20 -3.16 -15.17
CA GLY A 36 6.96 -2.48 -14.14
C GLY A 36 6.92 -3.19 -12.78
N ASN A 37 7.85 -2.82 -11.91
CA ASN A 37 7.93 -3.31 -10.54
C ASN A 37 7.35 -2.26 -9.57
N PRO A 38 6.31 -2.59 -8.79
CA PRO A 38 5.73 -1.66 -7.81
C PRO A 38 6.70 -1.22 -6.72
N TYR A 39 7.80 -1.97 -6.48
CA TYR A 39 8.88 -1.55 -5.59
C TYR A 39 9.76 -0.43 -6.19
N ASP A 40 9.75 -0.23 -7.52
CA ASP A 40 10.58 0.77 -8.21
C ASP A 40 9.80 2.05 -8.59
N GLY A 41 8.46 1.99 -8.58
CA GLY A 41 7.58 3.13 -8.84
C GLY A 41 6.14 2.68 -9.07
N PHE A 42 5.24 3.65 -9.26
CA PHE A 42 3.87 3.37 -9.68
C PHE A 42 3.87 2.75 -11.08
N VAL A 43 3.23 1.58 -11.19
CA VAL A 43 3.21 0.78 -12.42
C VAL A 43 1.90 1.03 -13.19
N GLY A 44 2.04 1.55 -14.41
CA GLY A 44 0.94 1.73 -15.36
C GLY A 44 0.10 2.99 -15.13
N ASP A 45 -1.16 2.93 -15.58
CA ASP A 45 -2.09 4.07 -15.52
C ASP A 45 -2.83 4.15 -14.18
N MET A 46 -2.81 5.33 -13.57
CA MET A 46 -3.48 5.65 -12.30
C MET A 46 -4.83 6.35 -12.53
N TYR A 47 -5.08 6.85 -13.74
CA TYR A 47 -6.18 7.74 -14.06
C TYR A 47 -7.30 7.04 -14.84
N SER A 48 -6.99 5.95 -15.54
CA SER A 48 -7.95 5.22 -16.37
C SER A 48 -7.84 3.71 -16.18
N PHE A 49 -8.98 3.03 -16.23
CA PHE A 49 -9.07 1.56 -16.32
C PHE A 49 -8.94 1.04 -17.76
N GLU A 50 -8.89 1.94 -18.75
CA GLU A 50 -8.75 1.58 -20.17
C GLU A 50 -7.31 1.15 -20.51
N ASN A 51 -6.33 1.64 -19.76
CA ASN A 51 -4.92 1.31 -19.91
C ASN A 51 -4.46 0.35 -18.80
N PRO A 52 -3.44 -0.49 -19.04
CA PRO A 52 -2.86 -1.34 -18.00
C PRO A 52 -2.34 -0.50 -16.83
N GLY A 53 -2.81 -0.82 -15.63
CA GLY A 53 -2.45 -0.19 -14.37
C GLY A 53 -2.34 -1.22 -13.25
N TYR A 54 -1.56 -0.88 -12.22
CA TYR A 54 -1.45 -1.70 -11.02
C TYR A 54 -1.45 -0.83 -9.76
N GLY A 55 -0.30 -0.29 -9.40
CA GLY A 55 -0.11 0.34 -8.10
C GLY A 55 1.36 0.56 -7.81
N VAL A 56 1.64 0.86 -6.54
CA VAL A 56 2.98 1.18 -6.02
C VAL A 56 3.11 0.64 -4.60
N TYR A 57 4.31 0.16 -4.26
CA TYR A 57 4.61 -0.42 -2.96
C TYR A 57 5.33 0.56 -2.02
N HIS A 58 5.66 0.08 -0.83
CA HIS A 58 6.12 0.92 0.29
C HIS A 58 7.30 1.84 -0.03
N GLY A 59 8.30 1.39 -0.82
CA GLY A 59 9.53 2.15 -1.09
C GLY A 59 9.26 3.51 -1.74
N PRO A 60 8.70 3.56 -2.95
CA PRO A 60 8.37 4.83 -3.61
C PRO A 60 7.33 5.67 -2.84
N ILE A 61 6.45 5.04 -2.06
CA ILE A 61 5.51 5.76 -1.18
C ILE A 61 6.24 6.45 -0.03
N LYS A 62 7.24 5.80 0.58
CA LYS A 62 8.11 6.41 1.58
C LYS A 62 8.91 7.55 0.99
N GLU A 63 9.51 7.36 -0.18
CA GLU A 63 10.24 8.41 -0.91
C GLU A 63 9.37 9.65 -1.12
N LEU A 64 8.12 9.46 -1.54
CA LEU A 64 7.16 10.55 -1.71
C LEU A 64 6.82 11.21 -0.37
N ALA A 65 6.50 10.42 0.66
CA ALA A 65 6.09 10.94 1.95
C ALA A 65 7.21 11.78 2.62
N ASP A 66 8.48 11.40 2.45
CA ASP A 66 9.64 12.15 2.95
C ASP A 66 9.77 13.55 2.34
N GLN A 67 9.29 13.76 1.12
CA GLN A 67 9.28 15.10 0.51
C GLN A 67 8.38 16.08 1.26
N TYR A 68 7.37 15.56 1.97
CA TYR A 68 6.38 16.34 2.72
C TYR A 68 6.65 16.36 4.22
N LEU A 69 7.29 15.32 4.76
CA LEU A 69 7.64 15.17 6.18
C LEU A 69 9.10 14.70 6.32
N PRO A 70 10.09 15.55 6.01
CA PRO A 70 11.50 15.15 6.00
C PRO A 70 11.93 14.58 7.35
N SER A 71 12.58 13.42 7.31
CA SER A 71 13.13 12.73 8.49
C SER A 71 12.10 12.31 9.54
N LYS A 72 10.80 12.35 9.21
CA LYS A 72 9.72 11.94 10.12
C LYS A 72 9.01 10.67 9.68
N ILE A 73 9.16 10.26 8.41
CA ILE A 73 8.53 9.03 7.90
C ILE A 73 9.29 7.80 8.39
N ILE A 74 8.55 6.80 8.82
CA ILE A 74 9.08 5.49 9.20
C ILE A 74 8.50 4.46 8.23
N ASP A 75 9.38 3.70 7.59
CA ASP A 75 9.03 2.48 6.87
C ASP A 75 9.08 1.30 7.85
N MET A 76 7.91 0.79 8.20
CA MET A 76 7.73 -0.36 9.10
C MET A 76 7.56 -1.66 8.32
N THR A 77 7.92 -1.68 7.03
CA THR A 77 7.78 -2.88 6.21
C THR A 77 8.61 -4.02 6.77
N GLY A 78 7.96 -5.15 7.03
CA GLY A 78 8.57 -6.33 7.67
C GLY A 78 8.51 -6.34 9.20
N SER A 79 8.10 -5.25 9.86
CA SER A 79 7.85 -5.22 11.31
C SER A 79 6.70 -6.14 11.72
N SER A 80 6.61 -6.49 13.01
CA SER A 80 5.51 -7.32 13.52
C SER A 80 4.17 -6.59 13.45
N PHE A 81 3.06 -7.33 13.40
CA PHE A 81 1.75 -6.70 13.47
C PHE A 81 1.56 -5.95 14.80
N SER A 82 2.14 -6.44 15.90
CA SER A 82 2.17 -5.73 17.18
C SER A 82 2.87 -4.38 17.12
N ASP A 83 3.95 -4.23 16.32
CA ASP A 83 4.60 -2.92 16.15
C ASP A 83 3.69 -1.94 15.43
N VAL A 84 2.95 -2.41 14.42
CA VAL A 84 1.92 -1.62 13.73
C VAL A 84 0.84 -1.16 14.71
N LEU A 85 0.32 -2.08 15.53
CA LEU A 85 -0.68 -1.75 16.56
C LEU A 85 -0.11 -0.77 17.60
N PHE A 86 1.16 -0.92 17.99
CA PHE A 86 1.81 0.01 18.91
C PHE A 86 1.90 1.43 18.32
N SER A 87 2.25 1.57 17.04
CA SER A 87 2.25 2.87 16.35
C SER A 87 0.86 3.53 16.41
N ILE A 88 -0.19 2.76 16.12
CA ILE A 88 -1.59 3.22 16.16
C ILE A 88 -1.98 3.65 17.59
N GLN A 89 -1.61 2.86 18.60
CA GLN A 89 -1.87 3.18 20.01
C GLN A 89 -1.18 4.47 20.46
N ARG A 90 -0.02 4.80 19.87
CA ARG A 90 0.71 6.07 20.09
C ARG A 90 0.11 7.25 19.33
N GLY A 91 -0.98 7.05 18.60
CA GLY A 91 -1.67 8.11 17.85
C GLY A 91 -1.13 8.33 16.44
N ALA A 92 -0.21 7.48 15.97
CA ALA A 92 0.31 7.52 14.61
C ALA A 92 -0.45 6.52 13.72
N PRO A 93 -1.33 6.96 12.79
CA PRO A 93 -2.00 6.05 11.88
C PRO A 93 -1.00 5.45 10.89
N VAL A 94 -1.29 4.25 10.38
CA VAL A 94 -0.34 3.48 9.56
C VAL A 94 -0.95 3.20 8.19
N TRP A 95 -0.29 3.65 7.12
CA TRP A 95 -0.64 3.28 5.76
C TRP A 95 -0.10 1.88 5.46
N VAL A 96 -0.90 0.99 4.89
CA VAL A 96 -0.49 -0.40 4.61
C VAL A 96 -0.98 -0.87 3.24
N ILE A 97 -0.25 -1.84 2.66
CA ILE A 97 -0.74 -2.63 1.52
C ILE A 97 -1.38 -3.91 2.04
N THR A 98 -2.59 -4.19 1.55
CA THR A 98 -3.38 -5.39 1.80
C THR A 98 -4.08 -5.77 0.49
N ASN A 99 -5.23 -6.44 0.56
CA ASN A 99 -6.09 -6.69 -0.58
C ASN A 99 -7.54 -6.29 -0.29
N THR A 100 -8.32 -6.08 -1.33
CA THR A 100 -9.72 -5.61 -1.28
C THR A 100 -10.70 -6.50 -0.49
N THR A 101 -10.32 -7.76 -0.17
CA THR A 101 -11.15 -8.66 0.66
C THR A 101 -10.78 -8.62 2.14
N PHE A 102 -9.64 -8.01 2.49
CA PHE A 102 -9.11 -7.95 3.86
C PHE A 102 -9.04 -9.33 4.55
N SER A 103 -8.78 -10.34 3.73
CA SER A 103 -8.67 -11.76 4.09
C SER A 103 -7.61 -12.41 3.19
N PRO A 104 -7.02 -13.55 3.58
CA PRO A 104 -6.13 -14.29 2.69
C PRO A 104 -6.80 -14.66 1.38
N LEU A 105 -6.09 -14.45 0.27
CA LEU A 105 -6.49 -14.88 -1.05
C LEU A 105 -5.88 -16.24 -1.37
N SER A 106 -6.58 -17.07 -2.14
CA SER A 106 -5.99 -18.29 -2.71
C SER A 106 -4.91 -17.96 -3.74
N ASP A 107 -3.91 -18.83 -3.90
CA ASP A 107 -2.81 -18.69 -4.88
C ASP A 107 -3.29 -18.43 -6.31
N SER A 108 -4.47 -18.95 -6.70
CA SER A 108 -5.10 -18.70 -8.00
C SER A 108 -5.43 -17.22 -8.29
N ARG A 109 -5.37 -16.34 -7.28
CA ARG A 109 -5.58 -14.89 -7.39
C ARG A 109 -4.29 -14.11 -7.62
N PHE A 110 -3.16 -14.81 -7.64
CA PHE A 110 -1.85 -14.24 -7.91
C PHE A 110 -1.38 -14.63 -9.30
N GLN A 111 -0.56 -13.76 -9.89
CA GLN A 111 0.18 -14.05 -11.11
C GLN A 111 1.60 -13.53 -10.97
N THR A 112 2.52 -14.15 -11.70
CA THR A 112 3.93 -13.74 -11.72
C THR A 112 4.17 -12.80 -12.89
N TRP A 113 4.78 -11.65 -12.61
CA TRP A 113 5.32 -10.74 -13.62
C TRP A 113 6.84 -10.86 -13.67
N VAL A 114 7.39 -10.70 -14.87
CA VAL A 114 8.83 -10.48 -15.07
C VAL A 114 9.02 -8.97 -15.21
N THR A 115 9.77 -8.36 -14.31
CA THR A 115 10.08 -6.93 -14.33
C THR A 115 11.56 -6.73 -14.65
N PRO A 116 12.01 -5.49 -14.96
CA PRO A 116 13.43 -5.22 -15.17
C PRO A 116 14.32 -5.54 -13.96
N THR A 117 13.77 -5.55 -12.75
CA THR A 117 14.49 -5.71 -11.48
C THR A 117 14.23 -7.04 -10.78
N GLY A 118 13.45 -7.94 -11.39
CA GLY A 118 13.23 -9.29 -10.87
C GLY A 118 11.86 -9.85 -11.24
N THR A 119 11.58 -11.06 -10.76
CA THR A 119 10.21 -11.60 -10.84
C THR A 119 9.44 -11.24 -9.58
N ILE A 120 8.16 -10.98 -9.73
CA ILE A 120 7.29 -10.60 -8.61
C ILE A 120 5.92 -11.25 -8.76
N GLN A 121 5.35 -11.73 -7.66
CA GLN A 121 3.95 -12.12 -7.60
C GLN A 121 3.08 -10.93 -7.24
N ILE A 122 2.05 -10.70 -8.04
CA ILE A 122 1.08 -9.63 -7.83
C ILE A 122 -0.34 -10.18 -7.82
N THR A 123 -1.26 -9.40 -7.27
CA THR A 123 -2.69 -9.67 -7.38
C THR A 123 -3.41 -8.37 -7.74
N TYR A 124 -4.31 -8.40 -8.73
CA TYR A 124 -5.17 -7.24 -9.02
C TYR A 124 -6.21 -6.96 -7.93
N LYS A 125 -6.16 -7.70 -6.82
CA LYS A 125 -6.88 -7.40 -5.59
C LYS A 125 -6.07 -6.53 -4.64
N GLU A 126 -4.84 -6.15 -4.97
CA GLU A 126 -4.00 -5.20 -4.21
C GLU A 126 -4.81 -3.98 -3.80
N HIS A 127 -4.60 -3.53 -2.58
CA HIS A 127 -5.27 -2.35 -2.06
C HIS A 127 -4.47 -1.69 -0.95
N ALA A 128 -4.55 -0.37 -0.88
CA ALA A 128 -3.90 0.42 0.16
C ALA A 128 -4.93 1.12 1.06
N VAL A 129 -4.73 1.03 2.37
CA VAL A 129 -5.61 1.67 3.37
C VAL A 129 -4.82 2.37 4.46
N LEU A 130 -5.48 3.29 5.18
CA LEU A 130 -4.90 3.94 6.37
C LEU A 130 -5.53 3.36 7.63
N VAL A 131 -4.78 2.57 8.40
CA VAL A 131 -5.21 2.03 9.68
C VAL A 131 -5.18 3.12 10.74
N THR A 132 -6.28 3.27 11.48
CA THR A 132 -6.50 4.37 12.43
C THR A 132 -6.87 3.90 13.84
N GLY A 133 -7.18 2.62 14.03
CA GLY A 133 -7.55 2.10 15.34
C GLY A 133 -7.68 0.58 15.35
N PHE A 134 -7.80 0.01 16.55
CA PHE A 134 -8.09 -1.39 16.76
C PHE A 134 -8.75 -1.60 18.13
N ASP A 135 -9.44 -2.73 18.28
CA ASP A 135 -9.84 -3.29 19.57
C ASP A 135 -9.47 -4.78 19.60
N SER A 136 -9.96 -5.53 20.59
CA SER A 136 -9.64 -6.95 20.74
C SER A 136 -10.11 -7.83 19.57
N ASN A 137 -11.08 -7.38 18.77
CA ASN A 137 -11.72 -8.15 17.72
C ASN A 137 -11.55 -7.53 16.32
N TYR A 138 -11.43 -6.20 16.24
CA TYR A 138 -11.50 -5.45 15.00
C TYR A 138 -10.30 -4.54 14.77
N ILE A 139 -9.96 -4.36 13.51
CA ILE A 139 -9.12 -3.26 13.04
C ILE A 139 -9.97 -2.23 12.32
N TYR A 140 -9.66 -0.95 12.51
CA TYR A 140 -10.36 0.19 11.94
C TYR A 140 -9.45 0.95 10.99
N PHE A 141 -9.96 1.29 9.81
CA PHE A 141 -9.19 1.95 8.77
C PHE A 141 -10.04 2.85 7.88
N ASN A 142 -9.38 3.79 7.21
CA ASN A 142 -9.96 4.60 6.15
C ASN A 142 -9.64 3.97 4.81
N ASP A 143 -10.68 3.63 4.07
CA ASP A 143 -10.63 2.97 2.77
C ASP A 143 -10.86 4.00 1.66
N PRO A 144 -9.90 4.25 0.75
CA PRO A 144 -10.06 5.25 -0.31
C PRO A 144 -11.12 4.88 -1.35
N LEU A 145 -11.57 3.61 -1.42
CA LEU A 145 -12.66 3.16 -2.29
C LEU A 145 -14.03 3.17 -1.61
N ALA A 146 -14.09 3.45 -0.30
CA ALA A 146 -15.31 3.38 0.48
C ALA A 146 -15.35 4.50 1.53
N ASN A 147 -15.87 4.19 2.72
CA ASN A 147 -16.07 5.14 3.81
C ASN A 147 -14.89 5.14 4.79
N LYS A 148 -14.77 6.23 5.56
CA LYS A 148 -13.91 6.30 6.74
C LYS A 148 -14.39 5.34 7.83
N ASN A 149 -13.47 4.91 8.70
CA ASN A 149 -13.75 4.04 9.86
C ASN A 149 -14.38 2.68 9.50
N ARG A 150 -14.03 2.11 8.34
CA ARG A 150 -14.38 0.73 8.01
C ARG A 150 -13.69 -0.19 9.01
N LYS A 151 -14.36 -1.29 9.36
CA LYS A 151 -13.78 -2.32 10.24
C LYS A 151 -13.94 -3.72 9.69
N VAL A 152 -12.99 -4.58 10.02
CA VAL A 152 -13.01 -6.03 9.74
C VAL A 152 -12.35 -6.78 10.90
N ALA A 153 -12.50 -8.10 10.95
CA ALA A 153 -11.84 -8.93 11.97
C ALA A 153 -10.33 -8.74 11.91
N ILE A 154 -9.71 -8.46 13.07
CA ILE A 154 -8.29 -8.12 13.16
C ILE A 154 -7.38 -9.23 12.65
N SER A 155 -7.72 -10.49 12.93
CA SER A 155 -6.97 -11.67 12.47
C SER A 155 -7.00 -11.83 10.96
N SER A 156 -8.16 -11.60 10.33
CA SER A 156 -8.33 -11.66 8.88
C SER A 156 -7.50 -10.58 8.18
N PHE A 157 -7.55 -9.36 8.72
CA PHE A 157 -6.76 -8.25 8.20
C PHE A 157 -5.26 -8.51 8.33
N GLN A 158 -4.81 -8.94 9.51
CA GLN A 158 -3.41 -9.28 9.75
C GLN A 158 -2.91 -10.31 8.71
N ALA A 159 -3.64 -11.41 8.52
CA ALA A 159 -3.25 -12.45 7.57
C ALA A 159 -3.20 -11.92 6.12
N SER A 160 -4.12 -11.02 5.74
CA SER A 160 -4.11 -10.38 4.42
C SER A 160 -2.93 -9.42 4.22
N TRP A 161 -2.57 -8.67 5.26
CA TRP A 161 -1.42 -7.76 5.25
C TRP A 161 -0.09 -8.53 5.22
N GLU A 162 0.01 -9.62 5.97
CA GLU A 162 1.14 -10.54 5.94
C GLU A 162 1.33 -11.17 4.55
N GLN A 163 0.24 -11.65 3.93
CA GLN A 163 0.26 -12.20 2.57
C GLN A 163 0.75 -11.18 1.53
N MET A 164 0.47 -9.89 1.75
CA MET A 164 0.88 -8.80 0.85
C MET A 164 2.26 -8.21 1.18
N GLY A 165 3.05 -8.91 2.00
CA GLY A 165 4.46 -8.57 2.26
C GLY A 165 4.69 -7.63 3.44
N ARG A 166 3.74 -7.52 4.37
CA ARG A 166 3.88 -6.75 5.63
C ARG A 166 4.28 -5.30 5.41
N GLN A 167 3.78 -4.69 4.34
CA GLN A 167 4.15 -3.33 3.94
C GLN A 167 3.43 -2.29 4.79
N ALA A 168 4.18 -1.35 5.37
CA ALA A 168 3.61 -0.38 6.30
C ALA A 168 4.44 0.91 6.36
N ILE A 169 3.78 2.07 6.28
CA ILE A 169 4.39 3.40 6.41
C ILE A 169 3.66 4.20 7.48
N THR A 170 4.39 4.83 8.39
CA THR A 170 3.87 5.74 9.42
C THR A 170 4.77 6.98 9.54
N TYR A 171 4.51 7.83 10.54
CA TYR A 171 5.38 8.94 10.89
C TYR A 171 5.57 9.07 12.41
N ILE A 172 6.64 9.76 12.82
CA ILE A 172 6.91 10.08 14.22
C ILE A 172 5.93 11.17 14.69
N THR A 173 5.17 10.88 15.74
CA THR A 173 4.35 11.87 16.45
C THR A 173 5.20 12.69 17.39
N SER A 174 5.01 14.01 17.37
CA SER A 174 5.63 14.96 18.32
C SER A 174 5.13 14.77 19.75
#